data_AF-A0A5B7DTE5-F1
#
_entry.id   AF-A0A5B7DTE5-F1
#
_cell.length_a   1.000
_cell.length_b   1.000
_cell.length_c   1.000
_cell.angle_alpha   90.00
_cell.angle_beta   90.00
_cell.angle_gamma   90.00
#
_symmetry.space_group_name_H-M   'P 1'
#
loop_
_entity.id
_entity.type
_entity.pdbx_description
1 polymer ?
#
loop_
_entity_poly.entity_id
_entity_poly.type
_entity_poly.pdbx_seq_one_letter_code
_entity_poly.pdbx_strand_id
1 'polypeptide(L)'
;MWRRNGFSLINQIYFYHNVRCRQEMLDRDVMLLQIAATLIDSNEFLVHILNRFNLMNWAREDYEVNYYKSNDEDNMRQTVVLVEEYLQLVMTLVAERYTPGIGQVEEEDRIKKEIIQLLCIEPMPHSVLNKALPEGPNHETGMEKVIDEVADFKKSSGNAKGFFELKPEYYSHYNLFFYHYTREEQSKSEVGQRLRKKGAGEEECCPPPVPPPFTVPFTMIVNILQCDVFLHIIKTVLKRMSEPKTQSVSESQLQKVLHLIGYALHEEERYHHNSDPYFHFTRRAQKINLLSLLGRLVGHRRTTTHKDLLTWTIKKYHAVLNLSSDSAKPSQASEAVLASTSSSDTASASAEKKKRADIAAQRKARIMAKMASMQQNFIKTNETFFKVSIAFSYSIKV
;
A
#
# COMPACT_ATOMS: atom_id res chain seq x y z
N MET A 1 13.53 -7.00 -17.86
CA MET A 1 13.32 -6.52 -19.26
C MET A 1 14.60 -5.96 -19.91
N TRP A 2 15.33 -5.12 -19.20
CA TRP A 2 16.37 -4.24 -19.76
C TRP A 2 17.71 -4.93 -20.14
N ARG A 3 18.12 -6.03 -19.50
CA ARG A 3 19.30 -6.82 -19.92
C ARG A 3 19.23 -7.36 -21.37
N ARG A 4 18.04 -7.42 -21.99
CA ARG A 4 17.88 -7.78 -23.41
C ARG A 4 18.32 -6.67 -24.38
N ASN A 5 18.49 -5.43 -23.91
CA ASN A 5 18.70 -4.25 -24.77
C ASN A 5 20.15 -3.69 -24.78
N GLY A 6 21.13 -4.41 -24.22
CA GLY A 6 22.58 -4.08 -24.35
C GLY A 6 23.17 -3.10 -23.32
N PHE A 7 24.49 -2.87 -23.42
CA PHE A 7 25.30 -2.08 -22.46
C PHE A 7 25.01 -0.57 -22.44
N SER A 8 24.50 0.00 -23.55
CA SER A 8 24.11 1.42 -23.64
C SER A 8 23.05 1.83 -22.60
N LEU A 9 22.34 0.85 -22.08
CA LEU A 9 21.23 0.99 -21.15
C LEU A 9 21.69 1.21 -19.70
N ILE A 10 22.92 0.85 -19.35
CA ILE A 10 23.44 1.00 -17.97
C ILE A 10 23.46 2.48 -17.58
N ASN A 11 23.94 3.35 -18.47
CA ASN A 11 23.94 4.79 -18.23
C ASN A 11 22.52 5.36 -18.15
N GLN A 12 21.60 4.86 -18.97
CA GLN A 12 20.19 5.27 -18.89
C GLN A 12 19.57 4.86 -17.55
N ILE A 13 19.82 3.63 -17.07
CA ILE A 13 19.36 3.16 -15.76
C ILE A 13 19.93 4.00 -14.63
N TYR A 14 21.20 4.39 -14.73
CA TYR A 14 21.83 5.28 -13.75
C TYR A 14 21.08 6.61 -13.66
N PHE A 15 20.86 7.30 -14.79
CA PHE A 15 20.13 8.57 -14.78
C PHE A 15 18.66 8.41 -14.37
N TYR A 16 18.01 7.32 -14.77
CA TYR A 16 16.62 7.04 -14.42
C TYR A 16 16.36 6.98 -12.91
N HIS A 17 17.34 6.49 -12.13
CA HIS A 17 17.24 6.44 -10.66
C HIS A 17 17.96 7.59 -9.95
N ASN A 18 18.80 8.36 -10.67
CA ASN A 18 19.59 9.43 -10.06
C ASN A 18 18.67 10.55 -9.56
N VAL A 19 18.89 11.03 -8.35
CA VAL A 19 18.10 12.11 -7.72
C VAL A 19 17.90 13.34 -8.61
N ARG A 20 18.87 13.67 -9.47
CA ARG A 20 18.81 14.83 -10.37
C ARG A 20 17.82 14.68 -11.53
N CYS A 21 17.47 13.44 -11.89
CA CYS A 21 16.61 13.16 -13.04
C CYS A 21 15.38 12.34 -12.67
N ARG A 22 15.38 11.61 -11.54
CA ARG A 22 14.32 10.69 -11.15
C ARG A 22 12.94 11.36 -11.06
N GLN A 23 12.90 12.62 -10.64
CA GLN A 23 11.67 13.42 -10.55
C GLN A 23 10.97 13.62 -11.90
N GLU A 24 11.74 13.65 -12.99
CA GLU A 24 11.21 13.79 -14.36
C GLU A 24 11.24 12.46 -15.13
N MET A 25 11.60 11.36 -14.46
CA MET A 25 11.73 10.02 -15.03
C MET A 25 10.96 9.00 -14.18
N LEU A 26 11.66 8.26 -13.30
CA LEU A 26 11.07 7.20 -12.47
C LEU A 26 9.79 7.64 -11.75
N ASP A 27 9.79 8.82 -11.14
CA ASP A 27 8.64 9.33 -10.40
C ASP A 27 7.45 9.55 -11.31
N ARG A 28 7.67 10.17 -12.49
CA ARG A 28 6.62 10.38 -13.49
C ARG A 28 6.07 9.07 -14.04
N ASP A 29 6.94 8.08 -14.28
CA ASP A 29 6.52 6.77 -14.77
C ASP A 29 5.69 6.02 -13.72
N VAL A 30 6.06 6.08 -12.44
CA VAL A 30 5.26 5.53 -11.33
C VAL A 30 3.91 6.25 -11.25
N MET A 31 3.89 7.58 -11.29
CA MET A 31 2.65 8.37 -11.28
C MET A 31 1.75 8.00 -12.46
N LEU A 32 2.31 7.85 -13.67
CA LEU A 32 1.56 7.50 -14.87
C LEU A 32 0.95 6.09 -14.76
N LEU A 33 1.69 5.13 -14.19
CA LEU A 33 1.17 3.79 -13.92
C LEU A 33 0.08 3.81 -12.84
N GLN A 34 0.18 4.67 -11.84
CA GLN A 34 -0.88 4.87 -10.85
C GLN A 34 -2.13 5.48 -11.50
N ILE A 35 -1.98 6.46 -12.40
CA ILE A 35 -3.12 6.98 -13.19
C ILE A 35 -3.73 5.87 -14.04
N ALA A 36 -2.93 5.03 -14.70
CA ALA A 36 -3.46 3.90 -15.46
C ALA A 36 -4.22 2.90 -14.55
N ALA A 37 -3.72 2.66 -13.34
CA ALA A 37 -4.35 1.79 -12.34
C ALA A 37 -5.70 2.31 -11.83
N THR A 38 -6.00 3.60 -11.94
CA THR A 38 -7.33 4.15 -11.59
C THR A 38 -8.33 4.03 -12.73
N LEU A 39 -7.86 3.92 -13.97
CA LEU A 39 -8.69 3.91 -15.18
C LEU A 39 -9.01 2.50 -15.70
N ILE A 40 -8.16 1.52 -15.40
CA ILE A 40 -8.28 0.14 -15.87
C ILE A 40 -8.79 -0.75 -14.73
N ASP A 41 -9.65 -1.74 -15.04
CA ASP A 41 -10.06 -2.75 -14.04
C ASP A 41 -8.82 -3.41 -13.41
N SER A 42 -8.81 -3.60 -12.09
CA SER A 42 -7.62 -4.07 -11.39
C SER A 42 -7.14 -5.45 -11.83
N ASN A 43 -8.03 -6.35 -12.27
CA ASN A 43 -7.60 -7.63 -12.81
C ASN A 43 -6.94 -7.45 -14.18
N GLU A 44 -7.57 -6.67 -15.06
CA GLU A 44 -7.04 -6.39 -16.39
C GLU A 44 -5.68 -5.67 -16.31
N PHE A 45 -5.58 -4.67 -15.43
CA PHE A 45 -4.34 -3.94 -15.16
C PHE A 45 -3.21 -4.87 -14.73
N LEU A 46 -3.45 -5.75 -13.75
CA LEU A 46 -2.43 -6.70 -13.31
C LEU A 46 -2.07 -7.73 -14.38
N VAL A 47 -3.03 -8.18 -15.21
CA VAL A 47 -2.78 -9.06 -16.35
C VAL A 47 -1.91 -8.37 -17.40
N HIS A 48 -2.16 -7.09 -17.70
CA HIS A 48 -1.33 -6.30 -18.62
C HIS A 48 0.10 -6.20 -18.11
N ILE A 49 0.30 -5.88 -16.83
CA ILE A 49 1.65 -5.84 -16.24
C ILE A 49 2.28 -7.24 -16.32
N LEU A 50 1.55 -8.29 -15.94
CA LEU A 50 2.06 -9.66 -15.92
C LEU A 50 2.50 -10.12 -17.33
N ASN A 51 1.74 -9.74 -18.36
CA ASN A 51 2.11 -9.94 -19.76
C ASN A 51 3.36 -9.15 -20.17
N ARG A 52 3.47 -7.87 -19.75
CA ARG A 52 4.67 -7.05 -20.04
C ARG A 52 5.93 -7.59 -19.39
N PHE A 53 5.83 -8.22 -18.23
CA PHE A 53 6.93 -8.93 -17.59
C PHE A 53 7.21 -10.31 -18.21
N ASN A 54 6.41 -10.74 -19.20
CA ASN A 54 6.45 -12.07 -19.81
C ASN A 54 6.24 -13.21 -18.81
N LEU A 55 5.34 -13.00 -17.84
CA LEU A 55 5.07 -13.93 -16.73
C LEU A 55 3.77 -14.72 -16.93
N MET A 56 3.10 -14.62 -18.07
CA MET A 56 1.83 -15.32 -18.33
C MET A 56 1.95 -16.83 -18.14
N ASN A 57 3.04 -17.42 -18.63
CA ASN A 57 3.33 -18.84 -18.45
C ASN A 57 3.65 -19.17 -16.99
N TRP A 58 4.43 -18.32 -16.31
CA TRP A 58 4.77 -18.47 -14.90
C TRP A 58 3.53 -18.47 -14.00
N ALA A 59 2.50 -17.67 -14.34
CA ALA A 59 1.27 -17.61 -13.56
C ALA A 59 0.38 -18.85 -13.69
N ARG A 60 0.65 -19.78 -14.61
CA ARG A 60 -0.17 -20.98 -14.78
C ARG A 60 0.09 -22.00 -13.67
N GLU A 61 -0.94 -22.78 -13.33
CA GLU A 61 -0.83 -23.83 -12.31
C GLU A 61 0.09 -24.98 -12.76
N ASP A 62 0.23 -25.22 -14.06
CA ASP A 62 1.05 -26.30 -14.65
C ASP A 62 2.51 -25.88 -14.94
N TYR A 63 2.92 -24.67 -14.53
CA TYR A 63 4.24 -24.12 -14.85
C TYR A 63 5.40 -25.02 -14.40
N GLU A 64 5.40 -25.47 -13.13
CA GLU A 64 6.47 -26.33 -12.60
C GLU A 64 6.61 -27.62 -13.41
N VAL A 65 5.48 -28.26 -13.72
CA VAL A 65 5.45 -29.53 -14.47
C VAL A 65 6.01 -29.36 -15.87
N ASN A 66 5.66 -28.26 -16.55
CA ASN A 66 6.15 -27.98 -17.90
C ASN A 66 7.63 -27.60 -17.90
N TYR A 67 8.07 -26.84 -16.91
CA TYR A 67 9.47 -26.44 -16.78
C TYR A 67 10.40 -27.64 -16.51
N TYR A 68 9.99 -28.58 -15.65
CA TYR A 68 10.78 -29.81 -15.42
C TYR A 68 11.07 -30.59 -16.70
N LYS A 69 10.22 -30.46 -17.74
CA LYS A 69 10.41 -31.11 -19.03
C LYS A 69 11.41 -30.36 -19.92
N SER A 70 11.58 -29.05 -19.76
CA SER A 70 12.44 -28.22 -20.61
C SER A 70 13.89 -28.12 -20.14
N ASN A 71 14.17 -28.34 -18.84
CA ASN A 71 15.52 -28.37 -18.24
C ASN A 71 16.38 -27.11 -18.50
N ASP A 72 15.75 -25.92 -18.49
CA ASP A 72 16.35 -24.63 -18.85
C ASP A 72 16.63 -23.75 -17.61
N GLU A 73 17.68 -24.10 -16.86
CA GLU A 73 18.05 -23.48 -15.56
C GLU A 73 18.26 -21.96 -15.62
N ASP A 74 18.82 -21.44 -16.71
CA ASP A 74 19.08 -19.99 -16.85
C ASP A 74 17.77 -19.21 -17.01
N ASN A 75 16.79 -19.78 -17.72
CA ASN A 75 15.48 -19.19 -17.90
C ASN A 75 14.67 -19.17 -16.58
N MET A 76 14.86 -20.18 -15.71
CA MET A 76 14.24 -20.19 -14.39
C MET A 76 14.75 -19.06 -13.50
N ARG A 77 16.08 -18.90 -13.41
CA ARG A 77 16.68 -17.82 -12.62
C ARG A 77 16.21 -16.45 -13.09
N GLN A 78 16.12 -16.26 -14.40
CA GLN A 78 15.58 -15.03 -14.99
C GLN A 78 14.11 -14.83 -14.64
N THR A 79 13.29 -15.89 -14.70
CA THR A 79 11.87 -15.84 -14.34
C THR A 79 11.69 -15.45 -12.88
N VAL A 80 12.46 -16.04 -11.96
CA VAL A 80 12.43 -15.70 -10.52
C VAL A 80 12.69 -14.20 -10.31
N VAL A 81 13.71 -13.65 -10.97
CA VAL A 81 14.02 -12.21 -10.91
C VAL A 81 12.87 -11.38 -11.50
N LEU A 82 12.28 -11.79 -12.63
CA LEU A 82 11.15 -11.05 -13.23
C LEU A 82 9.93 -11.01 -12.31
N VAL A 83 9.63 -12.10 -11.60
CA VAL A 83 8.56 -12.15 -10.60
C VAL A 83 8.87 -11.24 -9.43
N GLU A 84 10.11 -11.20 -8.96
CA GLU A 84 10.53 -10.28 -7.90
C GLU A 84 10.35 -8.82 -8.30
N GLU A 85 10.71 -8.46 -9.53
CA GLU A 85 10.54 -7.09 -10.05
C GLU A 85 9.05 -6.77 -10.31
N TYR A 86 8.24 -7.75 -10.72
CA TYR A 86 6.78 -7.61 -10.84
C TYR A 86 6.14 -7.31 -9.47
N LEU A 87 6.47 -8.09 -8.45
CA LEU A 87 5.95 -7.88 -7.09
C LEU A 87 6.42 -6.54 -6.51
N GLN A 88 7.66 -6.14 -6.82
CA GLN A 88 8.19 -4.83 -6.44
C GLN A 88 7.37 -3.70 -7.08
N LEU A 89 7.07 -3.80 -8.38
CA LEU A 89 6.26 -2.79 -9.06
C LEU A 89 4.86 -2.68 -8.45
N VAL A 90 4.17 -3.80 -8.25
CA VAL A 90 2.83 -3.80 -7.62
C VAL A 90 2.88 -3.14 -6.24
N MET A 91 3.92 -3.44 -5.46
CA MET A 91 4.12 -2.83 -4.15
C MET A 91 4.38 -1.32 -4.23
N THR A 92 5.22 -0.86 -5.16
CA THR A 92 5.43 0.57 -5.39
C THR A 92 4.11 1.27 -5.73
N LEU A 93 3.30 0.72 -6.64
CA LEU A 93 2.05 1.34 -7.08
C LEU A 93 1.03 1.50 -5.95
N VAL A 94 0.95 0.54 -5.02
CA VAL A 94 -0.03 0.57 -3.92
C VAL A 94 0.48 1.28 -2.67
N ALA A 95 1.80 1.37 -2.46
CA ALA A 95 2.40 1.91 -1.25
C ALA A 95 2.96 3.33 -1.43
N GLU A 96 3.38 3.70 -2.64
CA GLU A 96 3.95 5.03 -2.88
C GLU A 96 2.82 6.06 -3.03
N ARG A 97 2.62 6.83 -1.97
CA ARG A 97 1.52 7.80 -1.85
C ARG A 97 2.01 9.12 -1.27
N TYR A 98 3.32 9.35 -1.20
CA TYR A 98 3.90 10.59 -0.69
C TYR A 98 4.04 11.66 -1.78
N THR A 99 3.23 11.57 -2.85
CA THR A 99 3.12 12.59 -3.90
C THR A 99 1.82 13.37 -3.71
N PRO A 100 1.87 14.69 -3.51
CA PRO A 100 0.67 15.51 -3.41
C PRO A 100 -0.25 15.35 -4.62
N GLY A 101 -1.55 15.17 -4.35
CA GLY A 101 -2.56 14.85 -5.36
C GLY A 101 -2.78 13.35 -5.58
N ILE A 102 -1.81 12.48 -5.28
CA ILE A 102 -1.99 11.02 -5.29
C ILE A 102 -2.38 10.52 -3.89
N GLY A 103 -1.57 10.85 -2.88
CA GLY A 103 -1.91 10.65 -1.48
C GLY A 103 -2.42 11.92 -0.83
N GLN A 104 -3.10 11.75 0.30
CA GLN A 104 -3.50 12.85 1.18
C GLN A 104 -2.28 13.27 2.01
N VAL A 105 -1.37 13.98 1.37
CA VAL A 105 -0.10 14.46 1.93
C VAL A 105 0.23 15.85 1.40
N GLU A 106 1.03 16.58 2.15
CA GLU A 106 1.62 17.86 1.73
C GLU A 106 3.03 17.66 1.16
N GLU A 107 3.59 18.68 0.51
CA GLU A 107 4.97 18.65 0.01
C GLU A 107 6.01 18.41 1.13
N GLU A 108 5.73 18.90 2.33
CA GLU A 108 6.59 18.68 3.50
C GLU A 108 6.65 17.20 3.89
N ASP A 109 5.54 16.45 3.77
CA ASP A 109 5.49 15.01 4.06
C ASP A 109 6.31 14.20 3.05
N ARG A 110 6.37 14.65 1.78
CA ARG A 110 7.20 14.05 0.74
C ARG A 110 8.69 14.15 1.10
N ILE A 111 9.13 15.36 1.45
CA ILE A 111 10.52 15.63 1.88
C ILE A 111 10.83 14.85 3.16
N LYS A 112 9.90 14.84 4.12
CA LYS A 112 9.99 14.08 5.37
C LYS A 112 10.19 12.59 5.12
N LYS A 113 9.42 12.01 4.21
CA LYS A 113 9.56 10.60 3.84
C LYS A 113 10.97 10.29 3.32
N GLU A 114 11.48 11.11 2.41
CA GLU A 114 12.83 10.98 1.83
C GLU A 114 13.93 11.05 2.90
N ILE A 115 13.90 12.07 3.77
CA ILE A 115 14.89 12.24 4.84
C ILE A 115 14.86 11.07 5.82
N ILE A 116 13.67 10.63 6.24
CA ILE A 116 13.53 9.46 7.12
C ILE A 116 14.18 8.24 6.47
N GLN A 117 13.91 7.99 5.18
CA GLN A 117 14.49 6.83 4.48
C GLN A 117 16.01 6.93 4.35
N LEU A 118 16.55 8.10 3.98
CA LEU A 118 17.99 8.32 3.93
C LEU A 118 18.67 8.05 5.28
N LEU A 119 18.11 8.56 6.38
CA LEU A 119 18.65 8.36 7.72
C LEU A 119 18.41 6.94 8.27
N CYS A 120 17.46 6.18 7.70
CA CYS A 120 17.32 4.76 7.98
C CYS A 120 18.50 3.94 7.42
N ILE A 121 19.17 4.40 6.35
CA ILE A 121 20.38 3.78 5.80
C ILE A 121 21.55 3.98 6.76
N GLU A 122 21.84 5.24 7.10
CA GLU A 122 22.89 5.62 8.05
C GLU A 122 22.75 7.07 8.52
N PRO A 123 23.38 7.46 9.65
CA PRO A 123 23.49 8.86 10.02
C PRO A 123 24.31 9.65 9.00
N MET A 124 23.84 10.84 8.60
CA MET A 124 24.43 11.61 7.49
C MET A 124 24.70 13.07 7.86
N PRO A 125 25.80 13.69 7.38
CA PRO A 125 26.00 15.13 7.47
C PRO A 125 24.99 15.93 6.63
N HIS A 126 24.73 17.18 7.01
CA HIS A 126 23.82 18.09 6.28
C HIS A 126 24.08 18.13 4.77
N SER A 127 25.35 18.27 4.37
CA SER A 127 25.74 18.38 2.96
C SER A 127 25.50 17.12 2.14
N VAL A 128 25.39 15.96 2.78
CA VAL A 128 25.07 14.68 2.11
C VAL A 128 23.56 14.59 1.92
N LEU A 129 22.77 14.92 2.95
CA LEU A 129 21.30 15.00 2.87
C LEU A 129 20.86 15.95 1.75
N ASN A 130 21.41 17.17 1.71
CA ASN A 130 21.09 18.16 0.69
C ASN A 130 21.40 17.69 -0.74
N LYS A 131 22.42 16.85 -0.93
CA LYS A 131 22.77 16.29 -2.26
C LYS A 131 21.93 15.08 -2.64
N ALA A 132 21.37 14.39 -1.65
CA ALA A 132 20.57 13.18 -1.83
C ALA A 132 19.07 13.47 -2.01
N LEU A 133 18.67 14.73 -1.79
CA LEU A 133 17.32 15.22 -2.03
C LEU A 133 17.24 15.97 -3.37
N PRO A 134 16.07 15.95 -4.03
CA PRO A 134 15.89 16.65 -5.30
C PRO A 134 15.71 18.16 -5.11
N GLU A 135 16.35 18.96 -5.96
CA GLU A 135 16.30 20.43 -5.93
C GLU A 135 14.89 20.96 -6.25
N GLY A 136 14.48 22.05 -5.59
CA GLY A 136 13.15 22.64 -5.75
C GLY A 136 13.05 24.07 -5.20
N PRO A 137 11.99 24.82 -5.52
CA PRO A 137 11.89 26.26 -5.23
C PRO A 137 11.92 26.61 -3.73
N ASN A 138 11.51 25.69 -2.85
CA ASN A 138 11.57 25.83 -1.39
C ASN A 138 12.49 24.76 -0.74
N HIS A 139 13.48 24.27 -1.50
CA HIS A 139 14.26 23.10 -1.09
C HIS A 139 15.03 23.34 0.21
N GLU A 140 15.80 24.42 0.32
CA GLU A 140 16.66 24.65 1.49
C GLU A 140 15.84 24.91 2.76
N THR A 141 14.87 25.84 2.70
CA THR A 141 14.06 26.21 3.88
C THR A 141 13.10 25.11 4.33
N GLY A 142 12.52 24.36 3.38
CA GLY A 142 11.67 23.22 3.70
C GLY A 142 12.47 22.03 4.25
N MET A 143 13.65 21.76 3.68
CA MET A 143 14.52 20.68 4.14
C MET A 143 15.02 20.91 5.56
N GLU A 144 15.53 22.09 5.88
CA GLU A 144 16.08 22.39 7.23
C GLU A 144 15.03 22.17 8.32
N LYS A 145 13.82 22.71 8.12
CA LYS A 145 12.70 22.52 9.05
C LYS A 145 12.38 21.03 9.29
N VAL A 146 12.37 20.23 8.23
CA VAL A 146 12.08 18.80 8.32
C VAL A 146 13.23 18.04 8.98
N ILE A 147 14.49 18.38 8.69
CA ILE A 147 15.66 17.76 9.35
C ILE A 147 15.58 17.97 10.86
N ASP A 148 15.32 19.20 11.30
CA ASP A 148 15.18 19.52 12.73
C ASP A 148 14.01 18.77 13.39
N GLU A 149 12.93 18.53 12.64
CA GLU A 149 11.78 17.74 13.10
C GLU A 149 12.13 16.26 13.29
N VAL A 150 12.80 15.64 12.32
CA VAL A 150 12.96 14.17 12.27
C VAL A 150 14.29 13.64 12.80
N ALA A 151 15.31 14.49 12.96
CA ALA A 151 16.66 14.05 13.29
C ALA A 151 17.30 14.85 14.41
N ASP A 152 18.20 14.20 15.15
CA ASP A 152 19.04 14.82 16.17
C ASP A 152 20.43 15.09 15.60
N PHE A 153 20.92 16.32 15.76
CA PHE A 153 22.29 16.66 15.40
C PHE A 153 23.29 16.15 16.46
N LYS A 154 24.21 15.27 16.03
CA LYS A 154 25.31 14.79 16.86
C LYS A 154 26.64 15.35 16.37
N LYS A 155 27.39 15.96 17.29
CA LYS A 155 28.76 16.40 17.03
C LYS A 155 29.66 15.17 16.90
N SER A 156 30.42 15.08 15.82
CA SER A 156 31.50 14.10 15.73
C SER A 156 32.61 14.49 16.71
N SER A 157 33.30 13.50 17.28
CA SER A 157 34.47 13.76 18.12
C SER A 157 35.58 14.43 17.29
N GLY A 158 36.14 15.54 17.78
CA GLY A 158 37.20 16.31 17.12
C GLY A 158 36.71 17.37 16.10
N ASN A 159 37.55 17.68 15.10
CA ASN A 159 37.26 18.67 14.03
C ASN A 159 36.36 18.13 12.90
N ALA A 160 35.78 16.94 13.07
CA ALA A 160 34.92 16.34 12.06
C ALA A 160 33.53 17.00 12.04
N LYS A 161 32.94 17.10 10.83
CA LYS A 161 31.58 17.62 10.66
C LYS A 161 30.59 16.76 11.44
N GLY A 162 29.64 17.39 12.14
CA GLY A 162 28.55 16.67 12.79
C GLY A 162 27.61 16.00 11.78
N PHE A 163 26.81 15.07 12.27
CA PHE A 163 25.87 14.28 11.48
C PHE A 163 24.49 14.29 12.13
N PHE A 164 23.47 14.02 11.33
CA PHE A 164 22.09 13.85 11.77
C PHE A 164 21.77 12.38 11.92
N GLU A 165 21.12 12.03 13.02
CA GLU A 165 20.63 10.68 13.29
C GLU A 165 19.12 10.71 13.46
N LEU A 166 18.42 9.76 12.84
CA LEU A 166 16.96 9.68 12.88
C LEU A 166 16.45 9.50 14.31
N LYS A 167 15.46 10.29 14.72
CA LYS A 167 14.85 10.15 16.04
C LYS A 167 14.05 8.84 16.15
N PRO A 168 14.04 8.17 17.32
CA PRO A 168 13.39 6.86 17.48
C PRO A 168 11.91 6.80 17.11
N GLU A 169 11.16 7.88 17.32
CA GLU A 169 9.74 7.99 16.97
C GLU A 169 9.45 7.76 15.48
N TYR A 170 10.44 8.01 14.60
CA TYR A 170 10.32 7.82 13.16
C TYR A 170 10.75 6.44 12.68
N TYR A 171 11.29 5.56 13.54
CA TYR A 171 11.69 4.20 13.14
C TYR A 171 10.53 3.35 12.62
N SER A 172 9.30 3.65 13.04
CA SER A 172 8.07 3.02 12.55
C SER A 172 7.75 3.36 11.08
N HIS A 173 8.32 4.44 10.54
CA HIS A 173 8.10 4.92 9.18
C HIS A 173 9.08 4.30 8.15
N TYR A 174 10.01 3.45 8.61
CA TYR A 174 10.92 2.72 7.74
C TYR A 174 10.16 1.89 6.70
N ASN A 175 10.51 2.04 5.43
CA ASN A 175 10.01 1.23 4.33
C ASN A 175 11.16 0.44 3.72
N LEU A 176 11.19 -0.87 3.96
CA LEU A 176 12.19 -1.77 3.38
C LEU A 176 12.22 -1.69 1.85
N PHE A 177 11.06 -1.52 1.22
CA PHE A 177 10.92 -1.48 -0.23
C PHE A 177 10.70 -0.07 -0.76
N PHE A 178 11.33 0.92 -0.11
CA PHE A 178 11.32 2.29 -0.62
C PHE A 178 11.90 2.34 -2.03
N TYR A 179 11.12 2.88 -2.97
CA TYR A 179 11.39 2.71 -4.39
C TYR A 179 12.61 3.51 -4.90
N HIS A 180 13.13 4.44 -4.10
CA HIS A 180 14.37 5.16 -4.38
C HIS A 180 15.63 4.48 -3.85
N TYR A 181 15.51 3.42 -3.04
CA TYR A 181 16.69 2.69 -2.63
C TYR A 181 17.29 1.93 -3.81
N THR A 182 18.61 2.02 -3.93
CA THR A 182 19.38 1.01 -4.62
C THR A 182 19.33 -0.31 -3.84
N ARG A 183 19.69 -1.42 -4.51
CA ARG A 183 19.76 -2.74 -3.84
C ARG A 183 20.73 -2.74 -2.65
N GLU A 184 21.81 -1.97 -2.73
CA GLU A 184 22.82 -1.84 -1.68
C GLU A 184 22.26 -1.05 -0.49
N GLU A 185 21.60 0.08 -0.72
CA GLU A 185 20.96 0.89 0.33
C GLU A 185 19.81 0.15 1.02
N GLN A 186 19.01 -0.60 0.25
CA GLN A 186 17.98 -1.47 0.80
C GLN A 186 18.58 -2.49 1.78
N SER A 187 19.62 -3.21 1.35
CA SER A 187 20.31 -4.21 2.19
C SER A 187 20.90 -3.56 3.45
N LYS A 188 21.60 -2.43 3.30
CA LYS A 188 22.21 -1.70 4.41
C LYS A 188 21.16 -1.19 5.42
N SER A 189 20.08 -0.60 4.93
CA SER A 189 19.00 -0.09 5.79
C SER A 189 18.25 -1.22 6.50
N GLU A 190 18.07 -2.38 5.87
CA GLU A 190 17.42 -3.54 6.49
C GLU A 190 18.25 -4.06 7.65
N VAL A 191 19.55 -4.23 7.45
CA VAL A 191 20.48 -4.66 8.50
C VAL A 191 20.48 -3.66 9.66
N GLY A 192 20.58 -2.36 9.36
CA GLY A 192 20.51 -1.30 10.35
C GLY A 192 19.21 -1.34 11.17
N GLN A 193 18.06 -1.54 10.50
CA GLN A 193 16.77 -1.62 11.16
C GLN A 193 16.63 -2.86 12.05
N ARG A 194 17.07 -4.03 11.57
CA ARG A 194 17.04 -5.27 12.37
C ARG A 194 17.92 -5.15 13.62
N LEU A 195 19.09 -4.50 13.51
CA LEU A 195 19.96 -4.23 14.66
C LEU A 195 19.31 -3.28 15.67
N ARG A 196 18.64 -2.21 15.20
CA ARG A 196 17.87 -1.31 16.08
C ARG A 196 16.79 -2.05 16.86
N LYS A 197 16.00 -2.88 16.18
CA LYS A 197 14.94 -3.68 16.81
C LYS A 197 15.48 -4.71 17.80
N LYS A 198 16.57 -5.40 17.44
CA LYS A 198 17.26 -6.32 18.34
C LYS A 198 17.74 -5.63 19.61
N GLY A 199 18.31 -4.42 19.49
CA GLY A 199 18.73 -3.61 20.63
C GLY A 199 17.57 -3.17 21.53
N ALA A 200 16.38 -2.99 20.95
CA ALA A 200 15.14 -2.66 21.68
C ALA A 200 14.41 -3.90 22.25
N GLY A 201 14.88 -5.12 21.97
CA GLY A 201 14.19 -6.35 22.37
C GLY A 201 12.90 -6.64 21.59
N GLU A 202 12.74 -6.02 20.41
CA GLU A 202 11.61 -6.22 19.50
C GLU A 202 11.84 -7.39 18.53
N GLU A 203 10.78 -7.86 17.89
CA GLU A 203 10.87 -8.84 16.79
C GLU A 203 11.78 -8.31 15.66
N GLU A 204 12.78 -9.10 15.23
CA GLU A 204 13.78 -8.73 14.21
C GLU A 204 13.20 -8.73 12.77
N CYS A 205 11.99 -8.21 12.58
CA CYS A 205 11.33 -8.07 11.28
C CYS A 205 11.06 -6.61 10.89
N CYS A 206 11.00 -6.37 9.59
CA CYS A 206 10.59 -5.08 9.02
C CYS A 206 9.22 -5.25 8.36
N PRO A 207 8.11 -5.04 9.09
CA PRO A 207 6.77 -5.07 8.48
C PRO A 207 6.53 -3.84 7.59
N PRO A 208 5.58 -3.91 6.64
CA PRO A 208 5.24 -2.76 5.81
C PRO A 208 4.70 -1.60 6.67
N PRO A 209 5.15 -0.35 6.44
CA PRO A 209 4.60 0.81 7.12
C PRO A 209 3.16 1.09 6.66
N VAL A 210 2.41 1.88 7.42
CA VAL A 210 1.07 2.33 7.03
C VAL A 210 1.22 3.48 6.03
N PRO A 211 0.78 3.33 4.76
CA PRO A 211 0.82 4.44 3.81
C PRO A 211 -0.26 5.49 4.15
N PRO A 212 -0.15 6.75 3.69
CA PRO A 212 -1.23 7.71 3.80
C PRO A 212 -2.46 7.26 2.96
N PRO A 213 -3.66 7.79 3.21
CA PRO A 213 -4.81 7.51 2.34
C PRO A 213 -4.55 8.03 0.91
N PHE A 214 -5.11 7.37 -0.10
CA PHE A 214 -5.20 7.96 -1.43
C PHE A 214 -6.14 9.17 -1.43
N THR A 215 -5.93 10.10 -2.35
CA THR A 215 -6.95 11.10 -2.71
C THR A 215 -8.13 10.42 -3.41
N VAL A 216 -9.26 11.12 -3.50
CA VAL A 216 -10.48 10.59 -4.11
C VAL A 216 -10.25 10.04 -5.53
N PRO A 217 -9.55 10.74 -6.46
CA PRO A 217 -9.30 10.21 -7.80
C PRO A 217 -8.45 8.93 -7.84
N PHE A 218 -7.61 8.70 -6.82
CA PHE A 218 -6.68 7.57 -6.76
C PHE A 218 -7.17 6.42 -5.87
N THR A 219 -8.34 6.57 -5.24
CA THR A 219 -8.87 5.58 -4.28
C THR A 219 -9.02 4.19 -4.90
N MET A 220 -9.34 4.09 -6.20
CA MET A 220 -9.53 2.80 -6.86
C MET A 220 -8.28 1.92 -6.93
N ILE A 221 -7.07 2.48 -6.75
CA ILE A 221 -5.82 1.70 -6.75
C ILE A 221 -5.84 0.62 -5.66
N VAL A 222 -6.51 0.85 -4.52
CA VAL A 222 -6.57 -0.16 -3.45
C VAL A 222 -7.16 -1.48 -3.94
N ASN A 223 -8.03 -1.47 -4.97
CA ASN A 223 -8.62 -2.70 -5.51
C ASN A 223 -7.60 -3.70 -6.06
N ILE A 224 -6.41 -3.25 -6.45
CA ILE A 224 -5.29 -4.13 -6.79
C ILE A 224 -5.06 -5.17 -5.68
N LEU A 225 -5.11 -4.75 -4.41
CA LEU A 225 -4.85 -5.59 -3.24
C LEU A 225 -5.97 -6.57 -2.90
N GLN A 226 -7.10 -6.55 -3.61
CA GLN A 226 -8.23 -7.45 -3.36
C GLN A 226 -8.79 -8.11 -4.62
N CYS A 227 -8.26 -7.81 -5.81
CA CYS A 227 -8.69 -8.42 -7.07
C CYS A 227 -8.27 -9.90 -7.19
N ASP A 228 -8.91 -10.65 -8.09
CA ASP A 228 -8.70 -12.10 -8.18
C ASP A 228 -7.32 -12.46 -8.74
N VAL A 229 -6.77 -11.63 -9.63
CA VAL A 229 -5.40 -11.80 -10.16
C VAL A 229 -4.36 -11.64 -9.03
N PHE A 230 -4.52 -10.65 -8.17
CA PHE A 230 -3.65 -10.49 -6.99
C PHE A 230 -3.71 -11.70 -6.07
N LEU A 231 -4.92 -12.18 -5.75
CA LEU A 231 -5.12 -13.39 -4.94
C LEU A 231 -4.48 -14.63 -5.58
N HIS A 232 -4.56 -14.75 -6.90
CA HIS A 232 -3.93 -15.82 -7.65
C HIS A 232 -2.40 -15.77 -7.56
N ILE A 233 -1.80 -14.58 -7.68
CA ILE A 233 -0.34 -14.38 -7.59
C ILE A 233 0.17 -14.74 -6.19
N ILE A 234 -0.45 -14.22 -5.12
CA ILE A 234 -0.04 -14.55 -3.75
C ILE A 234 -0.20 -16.05 -3.46
N LYS A 235 -1.32 -16.66 -3.90
CA LYS A 235 -1.55 -18.11 -3.79
C LYS A 235 -0.45 -18.89 -4.48
N THR A 236 -0.07 -18.47 -5.69
CA THR A 236 0.95 -19.14 -6.51
C THR A 236 2.31 -19.13 -5.80
N VAL A 237 2.77 -17.97 -5.34
CA VAL A 237 4.06 -17.86 -4.62
C VAL A 237 4.04 -18.69 -3.33
N LEU A 238 2.99 -18.58 -2.51
CA LEU A 238 2.91 -19.30 -1.23
C LEU A 238 2.84 -20.82 -1.41
N LYS A 239 2.08 -21.32 -2.39
CA LYS A 239 2.04 -22.76 -2.72
C LYS A 239 3.43 -23.25 -3.11
N ARG A 240 4.10 -22.56 -4.02
CA ARG A 240 5.45 -22.91 -4.48
C ARG A 240 6.49 -22.86 -3.37
N MET A 241 6.41 -21.88 -2.46
CA MET A 241 7.26 -21.83 -1.26
C MET A 241 7.06 -23.04 -0.34
N SER A 242 5.85 -23.60 -0.29
CA SER A 242 5.53 -24.78 0.52
C SER A 242 5.92 -26.12 -0.11
N GLU A 243 6.17 -26.16 -1.43
CA GLU A 243 6.43 -27.39 -2.18
C GLU A 243 7.94 -27.63 -2.36
N PRO A 244 8.57 -28.61 -1.69
CA PRO A 244 10.04 -28.74 -1.64
C PRO A 244 10.73 -28.89 -2.99
N LYS A 245 10.00 -29.42 -3.99
CA LYS A 245 10.53 -29.65 -5.33
C LYS A 245 10.63 -28.35 -6.13
N THR A 246 9.70 -27.40 -5.92
CA THR A 246 9.60 -26.18 -6.71
C THR A 246 10.88 -25.36 -6.72
N GLN A 247 11.30 -24.97 -7.93
CA GLN A 247 12.48 -24.14 -8.17
C GLN A 247 12.14 -22.69 -8.58
N SER A 248 10.90 -22.38 -8.96
CA SER A 248 10.51 -21.04 -9.44
C SER A 248 10.21 -20.01 -8.36
N VAL A 249 10.85 -20.17 -7.21
CA VAL A 249 10.53 -19.37 -6.02
C VAL A 249 11.77 -18.96 -5.22
N SER A 250 11.72 -17.80 -4.57
CA SER A 250 12.81 -17.27 -3.74
C SER A 250 12.30 -16.70 -2.42
N GLU A 251 13.20 -16.55 -1.44
CA GLU A 251 12.90 -15.90 -0.16
C GLU A 251 12.49 -14.42 -0.35
N SER A 252 13.10 -13.73 -1.31
CA SER A 252 12.75 -12.35 -1.72
C SER A 252 11.30 -12.26 -2.20
N GLN A 253 10.82 -13.22 -3.01
CA GLN A 253 9.41 -13.27 -3.42
C GLN A 253 8.48 -13.47 -2.22
N LEU A 254 8.85 -14.33 -1.26
CA LEU A 254 8.08 -14.52 -0.03
C LEU A 254 8.01 -13.20 0.76
N GLN A 255 9.13 -12.53 0.97
CA GLN A 255 9.18 -11.26 1.71
C GLN A 255 8.28 -10.20 1.08
N LYS A 256 8.30 -10.07 -0.26
CA LYS A 256 7.44 -9.15 -1.01
C LYS A 256 5.96 -9.51 -0.91
N VAL A 257 5.61 -10.80 -0.99
CA VAL A 257 4.23 -11.26 -0.81
C VAL A 257 3.72 -10.97 0.60
N LEU A 258 4.54 -11.20 1.64
CA LEU A 258 4.18 -10.86 3.02
C LEU A 258 3.95 -9.36 3.20
N HIS A 259 4.75 -8.50 2.56
CA HIS A 259 4.55 -7.06 2.55
C HIS A 259 3.25 -6.65 1.84
N LEU A 260 2.98 -7.21 0.66
CA LEU A 260 1.73 -6.94 -0.07
C LEU A 260 0.50 -7.36 0.73
N ILE A 261 0.54 -8.51 1.41
CA ILE A 261 -0.51 -8.94 2.35
C ILE A 261 -0.62 -7.92 3.50
N GLY A 262 0.49 -7.48 4.08
CA GLY A 262 0.47 -6.46 5.14
C GLY A 262 -0.14 -5.13 4.69
N TYR A 263 0.15 -4.65 3.49
CA TYR A 263 -0.50 -3.46 2.92
C TYR A 263 -2.01 -3.68 2.74
N ALA A 264 -2.44 -4.85 2.25
CA ALA A 264 -3.86 -5.17 2.14
C ALA A 264 -4.56 -5.18 3.50
N LEU A 265 -3.90 -5.69 4.55
CA LEU A 265 -4.43 -5.69 5.91
C LEU A 265 -4.51 -4.29 6.52
N HIS A 266 -3.52 -3.41 6.25
CA HIS A 266 -3.58 -2.00 6.66
C HIS A 266 -4.74 -1.26 5.99
N GLU A 267 -5.00 -1.54 4.70
CA GLU A 267 -6.16 -0.96 4.02
C GLU A 267 -7.48 -1.46 4.61
N GLU A 268 -7.66 -2.76 4.86
CA GLU A 268 -8.89 -3.26 5.47
C GLU A 268 -9.14 -2.67 6.87
N GLU A 269 -8.09 -2.52 7.68
CA GLU A 269 -8.19 -1.84 8.97
C GLU A 269 -8.62 -0.38 8.81
N ARG A 270 -8.05 0.36 7.84
CA ARG A 270 -8.45 1.75 7.54
C ARG A 270 -9.93 1.83 7.14
N TYR A 271 -10.38 0.98 6.23
CA TYR A 271 -11.77 0.94 5.76
C TYR A 271 -12.74 0.56 6.90
N HIS A 272 -12.34 -0.38 7.76
CA HIS A 272 -13.10 -0.72 8.95
C HIS A 272 -13.25 0.47 9.90
N HIS A 273 -12.17 1.18 10.22
CA HIS A 273 -12.23 2.38 11.07
C HIS A 273 -13.10 3.49 10.48
N ASN A 274 -13.13 3.60 9.14
CA ASN A 274 -13.99 4.54 8.43
C ASN A 274 -15.43 4.05 8.24
N SER A 275 -15.77 2.86 8.74
CA SER A 275 -17.09 2.22 8.55
C SER A 275 -17.48 2.05 7.07
N ASP A 276 -16.49 1.85 6.20
CA ASP A 276 -16.68 1.66 4.76
C ASP A 276 -16.52 0.17 4.40
N PRO A 277 -17.59 -0.51 3.92
CA PRO A 277 -17.55 -1.93 3.60
C PRO A 277 -16.87 -2.25 2.25
N TYR A 278 -16.37 -1.25 1.52
CA TYR A 278 -15.86 -1.41 0.17
C TYR A 278 -14.65 -2.36 0.07
N PHE A 279 -13.71 -2.27 1.02
CA PHE A 279 -12.49 -3.06 1.01
C PHE A 279 -12.54 -4.17 2.08
N HIS A 280 -12.44 -5.43 1.64
CA HIS A 280 -12.58 -6.61 2.52
C HIS A 280 -11.66 -7.75 2.08
N PHE A 281 -10.35 -7.50 2.18
CA PHE A 281 -9.31 -8.41 1.75
C PHE A 281 -9.37 -9.79 2.44
N THR A 282 -9.52 -9.84 3.76
CA THR A 282 -9.55 -11.08 4.55
C THR A 282 -10.68 -12.00 4.10
N ARG A 283 -11.87 -11.45 3.80
CA ARG A 283 -13.00 -12.20 3.25
C ARG A 283 -12.67 -12.78 1.87
N ARG A 284 -12.03 -12.02 0.99
CA ARG A 284 -11.65 -12.53 -0.34
C ARG A 284 -10.50 -13.55 -0.26
N ALA A 285 -9.56 -13.35 0.64
CA ALA A 285 -8.42 -14.23 0.89
C ALA A 285 -8.83 -15.63 1.40
N GLN A 286 -10.05 -15.78 1.94
CA GLN A 286 -10.63 -17.09 2.26
C GLN A 286 -10.78 -17.97 1.00
N LYS A 287 -11.07 -17.41 -0.19
CA LYS A 287 -11.20 -18.17 -1.44
C LYS A 287 -9.95 -18.96 -1.80
N ILE A 288 -8.77 -18.45 -1.42
CA ILE A 288 -7.48 -19.09 -1.67
C ILE A 288 -6.92 -19.83 -0.45
N ASN A 289 -7.69 -19.88 0.66
CA ASN A 289 -7.26 -20.43 1.95
C ASN A 289 -5.95 -19.80 2.45
N LEU A 290 -5.83 -18.47 2.39
CA LEU A 290 -4.58 -17.76 2.65
C LEU A 290 -3.95 -18.10 4.02
N LEU A 291 -4.74 -18.13 5.09
CA LEU A 291 -4.27 -18.52 6.43
C LEU A 291 -3.67 -19.93 6.46
N SER A 292 -4.25 -20.89 5.75
CA SER A 292 -3.72 -22.25 5.66
C SER A 292 -2.37 -22.26 4.93
N LEU A 293 -2.26 -21.49 3.85
CA LEU A 293 -0.99 -21.36 3.09
C LEU A 293 0.11 -20.74 3.95
N LEU A 294 -0.19 -19.66 4.67
CA LEU A 294 0.76 -19.03 5.60
C LEU A 294 1.15 -19.99 6.73
N GLY A 295 0.17 -20.71 7.31
CA GLY A 295 0.41 -21.69 8.38
C GLY A 295 1.34 -22.82 7.97
N ARG A 296 1.25 -23.33 6.73
CA ARG A 296 2.17 -24.36 6.20
C ARG A 296 3.62 -23.91 6.09
N LEU A 297 3.86 -22.60 6.00
CA LEU A 297 5.19 -22.04 5.91
C LEU A 297 5.86 -21.85 7.28
N VAL A 298 5.10 -21.93 8.37
CA VAL A 298 5.64 -21.84 9.73
C VAL A 298 6.55 -23.04 9.99
N GLY A 299 7.82 -22.77 10.30
CA GLY A 299 8.83 -23.81 10.52
C GLY A 299 9.41 -24.43 9.24
N HIS A 300 9.02 -23.95 8.06
CA HIS A 300 9.57 -24.44 6.80
C HIS A 300 11.03 -23.96 6.59
N ARG A 301 11.90 -24.80 6.01
CA ARG A 301 13.34 -24.46 5.85
C ARG A 301 13.59 -23.18 5.05
N ARG A 302 12.73 -22.90 4.06
CA ARG A 302 12.78 -21.70 3.19
C ARG A 302 12.16 -20.43 3.79
N THR A 303 11.73 -20.46 5.05
CA THR A 303 11.11 -19.31 5.73
C THR A 303 11.91 -18.87 6.95
N THR A 304 13.06 -19.48 7.22
CA THR A 304 13.92 -19.19 8.37
C THR A 304 14.33 -17.71 8.43
N THR A 305 14.73 -17.12 7.29
CA THR A 305 15.13 -15.71 7.17
C THR A 305 14.00 -14.72 7.47
N HIS A 306 12.75 -15.11 7.24
CA HIS A 306 11.55 -14.25 7.33
C HIS A 306 10.51 -14.77 8.32
N LYS A 307 10.90 -15.63 9.26
CA LYS A 307 10.00 -16.27 10.23
C LYS A 307 9.22 -15.25 11.09
N ASP A 308 9.88 -14.16 11.47
CA ASP A 308 9.30 -13.14 12.33
C ASP A 308 8.30 -12.29 11.54
N LEU A 309 8.62 -11.97 10.27
CA LEU A 309 7.70 -11.30 9.36
C LEU A 309 6.47 -12.17 9.03
N LEU A 310 6.66 -13.47 8.83
CA LEU A 310 5.56 -14.43 8.64
C LEU A 310 4.65 -14.46 9.86
N THR A 311 5.24 -14.52 11.06
CA THR A 311 4.51 -14.52 12.34
C THR A 311 3.72 -13.22 12.51
N TRP A 312 4.35 -12.07 12.25
CA TRP A 312 3.70 -10.77 12.24
C TRP A 312 2.52 -10.73 11.28
N THR A 313 2.69 -11.25 10.05
CA THR A 313 1.65 -11.27 9.01
C THR A 313 0.44 -12.09 9.45
N ILE A 314 0.68 -13.29 10.01
CA ILE A 314 -0.39 -14.15 10.54
C ILE A 314 -1.12 -13.45 11.69
N LYS A 315 -0.38 -12.85 12.63
CA LYS A 315 -0.94 -12.13 13.78
C LYS A 315 -1.79 -10.92 13.33
N LYS A 316 -1.30 -10.12 12.38
CA LYS A 316 -2.04 -9.00 11.79
C LYS A 316 -3.29 -9.48 11.05
N TYR A 317 -3.20 -10.58 10.29
CA TYR A 317 -4.36 -11.15 9.62
C TYR A 317 -5.47 -11.54 10.61
N HIS A 318 -5.12 -12.22 11.71
CA HIS A 318 -6.08 -12.56 12.75
C HIS A 318 -6.69 -11.33 13.42
N ALA A 319 -5.90 -10.30 13.70
CA ALA A 319 -6.40 -9.05 14.26
C ALA A 319 -7.46 -8.41 13.36
N VAL A 320 -7.18 -8.25 12.06
CA VAL A 320 -8.13 -7.66 11.10
C VAL A 320 -9.36 -8.54 10.88
N LEU A 321 -9.19 -9.86 10.80
CA LEU A 321 -10.31 -10.79 10.70
C LEU A 321 -11.27 -10.68 11.90
N ASN A 322 -10.74 -10.42 13.09
CA ASN A 322 -11.54 -10.24 14.30
C ASN A 322 -12.32 -8.92 14.27
N LEU A 323 -11.75 -7.83 13.75
CA LEU A 323 -12.46 -6.56 13.54
C LEU A 323 -13.68 -6.75 12.60
N SER A 324 -13.49 -7.51 11.53
CA SER A 324 -14.54 -7.83 10.56
C SER A 324 -15.61 -8.79 11.11
N SER A 325 -15.34 -9.53 12.20
CA SER A 325 -16.32 -10.42 12.84
C SER A 325 -17.07 -9.78 14.00
N ASP A 326 -16.49 -8.80 14.70
CA ASP A 326 -17.17 -8.02 15.73
C ASP A 326 -18.28 -7.12 15.16
N SER A 327 -18.16 -6.70 13.90
CA SER A 327 -19.24 -6.04 13.14
C SER A 327 -20.36 -6.99 12.69
N ALA A 328 -20.16 -8.31 12.83
CA ALA A 328 -21.13 -9.36 12.50
C ALA A 328 -21.80 -10.00 13.74
N LYS A 329 -21.48 -9.56 14.97
CA LYS A 329 -22.24 -9.97 16.16
C LYS A 329 -23.56 -9.20 16.20
N PRO A 330 -24.75 -9.85 16.10
CA PRO A 330 -25.96 -9.23 16.56
C PRO A 330 -25.78 -8.95 18.05
N SER A 331 -26.18 -7.77 18.48
CA SER A 331 -26.26 -7.39 19.89
C SER A 331 -27.18 -8.39 20.60
N GLN A 332 -26.61 -9.47 21.14
CA GLN A 332 -27.27 -10.29 22.14
C GLN A 332 -27.24 -9.48 23.43
N ALA A 333 -28.20 -8.56 23.55
CA ALA A 333 -28.66 -8.17 24.86
C ALA A 333 -29.39 -9.38 25.43
N SER A 334 -28.89 -9.85 26.57
CA SER A 334 -29.49 -10.87 27.41
C SER A 334 -30.98 -10.60 27.63
N GLU A 335 -31.82 -11.60 27.37
CA GLU A 335 -32.95 -11.86 28.23
C GLU A 335 -33.18 -13.36 28.29
N ALA A 336 -32.99 -13.89 29.49
CA ALA A 336 -33.10 -15.30 29.79
C ALA A 336 -34.55 -15.65 30.18
N VAL A 337 -34.98 -16.85 29.75
CA VAL A 337 -36.04 -17.70 30.34
C VAL A 337 -37.50 -17.34 30.00
N LEU A 338 -38.13 -18.11 29.09
CA LEU A 338 -39.18 -19.10 29.42
C LEU A 338 -39.70 -19.91 28.21
N ALA A 339 -39.62 -21.22 28.36
CA ALA A 339 -40.43 -22.35 27.88
C ALA A 339 -41.36 -22.26 26.63
N SER A 340 -41.05 -23.16 25.67
CA SER A 340 -41.93 -24.14 24.98
C SER A 340 -43.16 -23.75 24.13
N THR A 341 -43.19 -24.36 22.94
CA THR A 341 -44.32 -24.94 22.16
C THR A 341 -44.85 -24.19 20.92
N SER A 342 -44.65 -24.83 19.76
CA SER A 342 -45.48 -24.94 18.53
C SER A 342 -46.19 -23.74 17.88
N SER A 343 -45.83 -23.55 16.59
CA SER A 343 -46.66 -23.29 15.39
C SER A 343 -47.49 -22.01 15.21
N SER A 344 -47.49 -21.57 13.94
CA SER A 344 -48.31 -20.57 13.22
C SER A 344 -48.14 -19.09 13.57
N ASP A 345 -47.67 -18.29 12.60
CA ASP A 345 -48.44 -17.15 12.04
C ASP A 345 -47.60 -16.30 11.06
N THR A 346 -47.78 -16.54 9.76
CA THR A 346 -47.12 -15.89 8.61
C THR A 346 -47.76 -14.56 8.18
N ALA A 347 -48.48 -13.85 9.05
CA ALA A 347 -49.24 -12.66 8.64
C ALA A 347 -48.72 -11.30 9.16
N SER A 348 -47.78 -11.24 10.12
CA SER A 348 -47.37 -9.97 10.76
C SER A 348 -46.11 -9.30 10.16
N ALA A 349 -45.26 -10.04 9.45
CA ALA A 349 -43.96 -9.55 8.94
C ALA A 349 -44.05 -8.48 7.83
N SER A 350 -45.19 -8.39 7.13
CA SER A 350 -45.41 -7.42 6.04
C SER A 350 -45.66 -5.99 6.56
N ALA A 351 -46.29 -5.85 7.73
CA ALA A 351 -46.67 -4.55 8.29
C ALA A 351 -45.47 -3.80 8.90
N GLU A 352 -44.53 -4.50 9.56
CA GLU A 352 -43.33 -3.87 10.14
C GLU A 352 -42.29 -3.47 9.09
N LYS A 353 -42.17 -4.23 7.99
CA LYS A 353 -41.31 -3.87 6.86
C LYS A 353 -41.77 -2.58 6.19
N LYS A 354 -43.09 -2.38 6.07
CA LYS A 354 -43.69 -1.15 5.52
C LYS A 354 -43.45 0.06 6.45
N LYS A 355 -43.65 -0.10 7.77
CA LYS A 355 -43.36 0.96 8.76
C LYS A 355 -41.87 1.37 8.80
N ARG A 356 -40.94 0.42 8.69
CA ARG A 356 -39.49 0.73 8.64
C ARG A 356 -39.09 1.44 7.34
N ALA A 357 -39.71 1.08 6.21
CA ALA A 357 -39.50 1.77 4.94
C ALA A 357 -40.04 3.22 4.97
N ASP A 358 -41.19 3.45 5.59
CA ASP A 358 -41.80 4.78 5.70
C ASP A 358 -40.96 5.72 6.61
N ILE A 359 -40.41 5.20 7.71
CA ILE A 359 -39.51 5.97 8.60
C ILE A 359 -38.19 6.31 7.88
N ALA A 360 -37.65 5.39 7.07
CA ALA A 360 -36.46 5.63 6.26
C ALA A 360 -36.72 6.68 5.15
N ALA A 361 -37.89 6.63 4.50
CA ALA A 361 -38.30 7.61 3.51
C ALA A 361 -38.49 9.01 4.13
N GLN A 362 -39.11 9.10 5.31
CA GLN A 362 -39.25 10.36 6.05
C GLN A 362 -37.89 10.94 6.48
N ARG A 363 -36.95 10.09 6.90
CA ARG A 363 -35.59 10.52 7.24
C ARG A 363 -34.84 11.05 6.00
N LYS A 364 -34.98 10.40 4.85
CA LYS A 364 -34.40 10.86 3.57
C LYS A 364 -35.01 12.18 3.10
N ALA A 365 -36.33 12.35 3.23
CA ALA A 365 -37.03 13.59 2.89
C ALA A 365 -36.62 14.75 3.79
N ARG A 366 -36.47 14.51 5.11
CA ARG A 366 -35.99 15.53 6.07
C ARG A 366 -34.56 15.98 5.76
N ILE A 367 -33.68 15.06 5.35
CA ILE A 367 -32.31 15.40 4.93
C ILE A 367 -32.31 16.22 3.64
N MET A 368 -33.11 15.84 2.63
CA MET A 368 -33.24 16.61 1.39
C MET A 368 -33.82 18.01 1.63
N ALA A 369 -34.83 18.15 2.50
CA ALA A 369 -35.38 19.47 2.86
C ALA A 369 -34.34 20.34 3.59
N LYS A 370 -33.51 19.73 4.45
CA LYS A 370 -32.42 20.44 5.14
C LYS A 370 -31.30 20.86 4.17
N MET A 371 -30.98 20.03 3.17
CA MET A 371 -30.04 20.38 2.10
C MET A 371 -30.59 21.48 1.19
N ALA A 372 -31.87 21.43 0.80
CA ALA A 372 -32.51 22.48 0.00
C ALA A 372 -32.58 23.82 0.74
N SER A 373 -32.88 23.81 2.04
CA SER A 373 -32.87 25.01 2.88
C SER A 373 -31.45 25.57 3.05
N MET A 374 -30.43 24.71 3.24
CA MET A 374 -29.03 25.14 3.27
C MET A 374 -28.58 25.72 1.93
N GLN A 375 -29.00 25.15 0.80
CA GLN A 375 -28.69 25.67 -0.54
C GLN A 375 -29.37 27.03 -0.78
N GLN A 376 -30.64 27.20 -0.39
CA GLN A 376 -31.33 28.49 -0.49
C GLN A 376 -30.71 29.55 0.44
N ASN A 377 -30.31 29.17 1.65
CA ASN A 377 -29.59 30.08 2.55
C ASN A 377 -28.21 30.44 1.98
N PHE A 378 -27.51 29.49 1.36
CA PHE A 378 -26.24 29.76 0.69
C PHE A 378 -26.40 30.74 -0.48
N ILE A 379 -27.46 30.58 -1.29
CA ILE A 379 -27.76 31.49 -2.41
C ILE A 379 -28.14 32.89 -1.90
N LYS A 380 -28.96 33.00 -0.84
CA LYS A 380 -29.33 34.29 -0.23
C LYS A 380 -28.14 35.00 0.42
N THR A 381 -27.24 34.25 1.07
CA THR A 381 -26.08 34.83 1.77
C THR A 381 -25.01 35.29 0.77
N ASN A 382 -24.96 34.68 -0.42
CA ASN A 382 -24.01 35.01 -1.49
C ASN A 382 -24.66 35.75 -2.67
N GLU A 383 -25.75 36.48 -2.44
CA GLU A 383 -26.51 37.18 -3.51
C GLU A 383 -25.65 38.22 -4.26
N THR A 384 -24.64 38.79 -3.59
CA THR A 384 -23.66 39.72 -4.18
C THR A 384 -22.66 39.02 -5.11
N PHE A 385 -22.30 37.75 -4.85
CA PHE A 385 -21.41 36.97 -5.73
C PHE A 385 -22.10 36.60 -7.06
N PHE A 386 -23.40 36.30 -7.04
CA PHE A 386 -24.14 35.94 -8.26
C PHE A 386 -24.56 37.15 -9.12
N LYS A 387 -24.69 38.35 -8.52
CA LYS A 387 -24.95 39.59 -9.29
C LYS A 387 -23.72 40.13 -10.03
N VAL A 388 -22.51 39.90 -9.51
CA VAL A 388 -21.26 40.35 -10.16
C VAL A 388 -20.89 39.49 -11.38
N SER A 389 -21.25 38.20 -11.40
CA SER A 389 -20.96 37.31 -12.54
C SER A 389 -21.81 37.57 -13.80
N ILE A 390 -22.97 38.23 -13.68
CA ILE A 390 -23.84 38.53 -14.83
C ILE A 390 -23.43 39.85 -15.52
N ALA A 391 -22.75 40.76 -14.82
CA ALA A 391 -22.37 42.08 -15.37
C ALA A 391 -21.09 42.06 -16.22
N PHE A 392 -20.27 41.01 -16.18
CA PHE A 392 -18.98 40.95 -16.89
C PHE A 392 -18.99 40.23 -18.25
N SER A 393 -20.15 39.75 -18.73
CA SER A 393 -20.28 39.06 -20.04
C SER A 393 -20.79 39.92 -21.20
N TYR A 394 -21.07 41.22 -21.00
CA TYR A 394 -21.51 42.11 -22.07
C TYR A 394 -20.75 43.45 -22.04
N SER A 395 -19.51 43.46 -22.55
CA SER A 395 -18.93 44.55 -23.39
C SER A 395 -17.42 44.39 -23.54
N ILE A 396 -16.98 43.38 -24.30
CA ILE A 396 -15.73 43.44 -25.07
C ILE A 396 -16.08 43.04 -26.49
N LYS A 397 -16.45 44.04 -27.31
CA LYS A 397 -16.36 44.07 -28.78
C LYS A 397 -16.29 45.54 -29.20
N VAL A 398 -15.07 46.02 -29.41
CA VAL A 398 -14.71 46.90 -30.53
C VAL A 398 -13.77 46.09 -31.40
#